data_AF-X0XTP2-F1
#
_entry.id   AF-X0XTP2-F1
#
_cell.length_a   1.000
_cell.length_b   1.000
_cell.length_c   1.000
_cell.angle_alpha   90.00
_cell.angle_beta   90.00
_cell.angle_gamma   90.00
#
_symmetry.space_group_name_H-M   'P 1'
#
loop_
_entity.id
_entity.type
_entity.pdbx_description
1 polymer ?
#
loop_
_entity_poly.entity_id
_entity_poly.type
_entity_poly.pdbx_seq_one_letter_code
_entity_poly.pdbx_strand_id
1 'polypeptide(L)'
;ETNSYSAPVRWAHHAVSAKASVDRVEIWCEHQQVAVHPRSYDKGQFILVPEHYLMLLKIKPGSLDNARAFKGQPWGEDFDLMRRELEYRYDADGTRKYINILLLFTKYPEQDVKQAVSLCASRRAFSDEAVLGVLRNEPLPPSTRLDLSDRPELQNISDGIRPVSLYDQLHEREEVAA
;
A
#
# COMPACT_ATOMS: atom_id res chain seq x y z
N GLU A 1 -21.82 -1.75 -30.72
CA GLU A 1 -21.76 -1.01 -29.43
C GLU A 1 -22.22 -1.93 -28.30
N THR A 2 -21.38 -2.86 -27.86
CA THR A 2 -21.76 -3.84 -26.82
C THR A 2 -20.73 -3.94 -25.69
N ASN A 3 -19.70 -3.09 -25.69
CA ASN A 3 -18.64 -3.11 -24.69
C ASN A 3 -19.03 -2.24 -23.51
N SER A 4 -18.71 -2.73 -22.31
CA SER A 4 -18.95 -2.03 -21.05
C SER A 4 -17.63 -1.48 -20.52
N TYR A 5 -17.59 -0.16 -20.31
CA TYR A 5 -16.44 0.54 -19.73
C TYR A 5 -16.79 0.99 -18.31
N SER A 6 -15.89 0.74 -17.37
CA SER A 6 -16.10 1.15 -15.97
C SER A 6 -15.97 2.67 -15.77
N ALA A 7 -16.67 3.20 -14.77
CA ALA A 7 -16.51 4.58 -14.31
C ALA A 7 -16.44 4.61 -12.78
N PRO A 8 -15.77 5.61 -12.16
CA PRO A 8 -15.67 5.71 -10.72
C PRO A 8 -17.04 5.73 -10.04
N VAL A 9 -17.23 4.92 -8.99
CA VAL A 9 -18.51 4.78 -8.27
C VAL A 9 -19.02 6.11 -7.70
N ARG A 10 -18.14 7.09 -7.44
CA ARG A 10 -18.55 8.44 -7.00
C ARG A 10 -19.44 9.17 -8.01
N TRP A 11 -19.41 8.78 -9.29
CA TRP A 11 -20.24 9.33 -10.35
C TRP A 11 -21.39 8.39 -10.74
N ALA A 12 -21.65 7.35 -9.94
CA ALA A 12 -22.79 6.47 -10.17
C ALA A 12 -24.10 7.29 -10.12
N HIS A 13 -25.03 6.97 -11.02
CA HIS A 13 -26.32 7.67 -11.17
C HIS A 13 -26.25 9.12 -11.69
N HIS A 14 -25.07 9.64 -12.04
CA HIS A 14 -24.95 10.91 -12.76
C HIS A 14 -25.06 10.68 -14.27
N ALA A 15 -25.60 11.67 -14.98
CA ALA A 15 -25.60 11.65 -16.45
C ALA A 15 -24.17 11.86 -16.96
N VAL A 16 -23.66 10.86 -17.68
CA VAL A 16 -22.30 10.89 -18.25
C VAL A 16 -22.36 10.95 -19.77
N SER A 17 -21.41 11.66 -20.37
CA SER A 17 -21.18 11.68 -21.81
C SER A 17 -19.95 10.85 -22.13
N ALA A 18 -20.06 9.95 -23.10
CA ALA A 18 -18.93 9.16 -23.59
C ALA A 18 -18.46 9.68 -24.94
N LYS A 19 -17.18 10.02 -25.05
CA LYS A 19 -16.53 10.41 -26.31
C LYS A 19 -15.64 9.25 -26.76
N ALA A 20 -16.01 8.63 -27.89
CA ALA A 20 -15.26 7.51 -28.46
C ALA A 20 -14.39 7.99 -29.63
N SER A 21 -13.08 8.06 -29.40
CA SER A 21 -12.06 8.29 -30.43
C SER A 21 -11.62 6.96 -31.06
N VAL A 22 -10.70 6.99 -32.03
CA VAL A 22 -10.20 5.76 -32.70
C VAL A 22 -9.50 4.83 -31.70
N ASP A 23 -8.73 5.38 -30.78
CA ASP A 23 -7.86 4.65 -29.85
C ASP A 23 -8.40 4.57 -28.42
N ARG A 24 -9.28 5.52 -28.02
CA ARG A 24 -9.71 5.68 -26.63
C ARG A 24 -11.18 6.01 -26.47
N VAL A 25 -11.74 5.66 -25.32
CA VAL A 25 -13.08 6.06 -24.86
C VAL A 25 -12.90 6.92 -23.61
N GLU A 26 -13.33 8.16 -23.69
CA GLU A 26 -13.31 9.12 -22.58
C GLU A 26 -14.71 9.26 -22.00
N ILE A 27 -14.82 9.17 -20.68
CA ILE A 27 -16.07 9.36 -19.95
C ILE A 27 -16.01 10.72 -19.26
N TRP A 28 -17.04 11.53 -19.48
CA TRP A 28 -17.16 12.89 -18.97
C TRP A 28 -18.42 13.04 -18.11
N CYS A 29 -18.31 13.73 -16.98
CA CYS A 29 -19.42 14.09 -16.11
C CYS A 29 -19.27 15.58 -15.75
N GLU A 30 -20.32 16.39 -15.95
CA GLU A 30 -20.33 17.82 -15.58
C GLU A 30 -19.10 18.61 -16.07
N HIS A 31 -18.65 18.37 -17.31
CA HIS A 31 -17.45 18.95 -17.94
C HIS A 31 -16.11 18.51 -17.36
N GLN A 32 -16.10 17.54 -16.44
CA GLN A 32 -14.90 16.90 -15.92
C GLN A 32 -14.70 15.53 -16.57
N GLN A 33 -13.47 15.23 -17.01
CA GLN A 33 -13.10 13.89 -17.47
C GLN A 33 -12.98 12.97 -16.25
N VAL A 34 -13.79 11.91 -16.21
CA VAL A 34 -13.88 11.01 -15.05
C VAL A 34 -13.17 9.67 -15.23
N ALA A 35 -13.02 9.21 -16.49
CA ALA A 35 -12.28 8.00 -16.82
C ALA A 35 -11.84 8.01 -18.29
N VAL A 36 -10.75 7.31 -18.58
CA VAL A 36 -10.27 7.08 -19.96
C VAL A 36 -9.91 5.61 -20.09
N HIS A 37 -10.34 4.99 -21.18
CA HIS A 37 -10.08 3.59 -21.48
C HIS A 37 -9.53 3.42 -22.89
N PRO A 38 -8.66 2.44 -23.13
CA PRO A 38 -8.34 2.03 -24.50
C PRO A 38 -9.61 1.48 -25.17
N ARG A 39 -9.82 1.84 -26.43
CA ARG A 39 -10.98 1.36 -27.19
C ARG A 39 -10.78 -0.09 -27.59
N SER A 40 -11.73 -0.95 -27.23
CA SER A 40 -11.81 -2.32 -27.72
C SER A 40 -12.78 -2.41 -28.90
N TYR A 41 -12.38 -3.11 -29.95
CA TYR A 41 -13.19 -3.41 -31.14
C TYR A 41 -13.89 -4.77 -31.06
N ASP A 42 -13.57 -5.57 -30.05
CA ASP A 42 -14.27 -6.83 -29.77
C ASP A 42 -15.71 -6.55 -29.31
N LYS A 43 -16.53 -7.60 -29.21
CA LYS A 43 -17.93 -7.50 -28.78
C LYS A 43 -18.12 -8.07 -27.37
N GLY A 44 -18.95 -7.40 -26.57
CA GLY A 44 -19.35 -7.89 -25.24
C GLY A 44 -18.24 -7.85 -24.20
N GLN A 45 -17.21 -7.03 -24.41
CA GLN A 45 -16.08 -6.93 -23.48
C GLN A 45 -16.43 -6.08 -22.26
N PHE A 46 -15.84 -6.43 -21.12
CA PHE A 46 -15.91 -5.67 -19.88
C PHE A 46 -14.54 -5.10 -19.56
N ILE A 47 -14.35 -3.80 -19.83
CA ILE A 47 -13.12 -3.07 -19.55
C ILE A 47 -13.28 -2.40 -18.18
N LEU A 48 -12.88 -3.14 -17.15
CA LEU A 48 -13.07 -2.77 -15.76
C LEU A 48 -11.74 -2.35 -15.14
N VAL A 49 -11.74 -1.16 -14.54
CA VAL A 49 -10.63 -0.61 -13.76
C VAL A 49 -10.98 -0.82 -12.29
N PRO A 50 -10.23 -1.65 -11.55
CA PRO A 50 -10.50 -1.97 -10.14
C PRO A 50 -10.65 -0.73 -9.25
N GLU A 51 -9.84 0.30 -9.51
CA GLU A 51 -9.76 1.56 -8.75
C GLU A 51 -11.11 2.29 -8.69
N HIS A 52 -11.92 2.14 -9.75
CA HIS A 52 -13.26 2.73 -9.81
C HIS A 52 -14.21 2.21 -8.73
N TYR A 53 -13.97 1.00 -8.23
CA TYR A 53 -14.87 0.29 -7.31
C TYR A 53 -14.33 0.22 -5.87
N LEU A 54 -13.12 0.73 -5.59
CA LEU A 54 -12.49 0.63 -4.27
C LEU A 54 -13.34 1.18 -3.14
N MET A 55 -14.00 2.32 -3.35
CA MET A 55 -14.88 2.92 -2.33
C MET A 55 -16.10 2.05 -2.01
N LEU A 56 -16.52 1.17 -2.92
CA LEU A 56 -17.62 0.22 -2.67
C LEU A 56 -17.22 -0.84 -1.62
N LEU A 57 -15.93 -1.18 -1.54
CA LEU A 57 -15.43 -2.18 -0.59
C LEU A 57 -15.63 -1.78 0.87
N LYS A 58 -15.71 -0.48 1.18
CA LYS A 58 -16.06 0.02 2.52
C LYS A 58 -17.45 -0.41 2.97
N ILE A 59 -18.39 -0.47 2.03
CA ILE A 59 -19.80 -0.77 2.30
C ILE A 59 -20.06 -2.27 2.13
N LYS A 60 -19.46 -2.88 1.09
CA LYS A 60 -19.65 -4.28 0.73
C LYS A 60 -18.31 -4.98 0.57
N PRO A 61 -17.66 -5.40 1.67
CA PRO A 61 -16.33 -6.02 1.64
C PRO A 61 -16.32 -7.33 0.83
N GLY A 62 -17.41 -8.11 0.88
CA GLY A 62 -17.55 -9.35 0.10
C GLY A 62 -17.56 -9.16 -1.43
N SER A 63 -17.63 -7.91 -1.92
CA SER A 63 -17.42 -7.64 -3.35
C SER A 63 -15.99 -7.93 -3.79
N LEU A 64 -15.01 -7.92 -2.88
CA LEU A 64 -13.61 -8.19 -3.20
C LEU A 64 -13.43 -9.54 -3.90
N ASP A 65 -14.14 -10.58 -3.44
CA ASP A 65 -14.06 -11.93 -4.02
C ASP A 65 -15.04 -12.18 -5.17
N ASN A 66 -16.19 -11.51 -5.12
CA ASN A 66 -17.30 -11.80 -6.01
C ASN A 66 -17.35 -10.90 -7.25
N ALA A 67 -16.81 -9.68 -7.18
CA ALA A 67 -16.93 -8.72 -8.27
C ALA A 67 -15.90 -9.00 -9.38
N ARG A 68 -16.37 -8.89 -10.63
CA ARG A 68 -15.55 -9.14 -11.82
C ARG A 68 -14.31 -8.23 -11.91
N ALA A 69 -14.42 -7.00 -11.40
CA ALA A 69 -13.35 -6.01 -11.44
C ALA A 69 -12.11 -6.41 -10.60
N PHE A 70 -12.26 -7.29 -9.61
CA PHE A 70 -11.16 -7.67 -8.70
C PHE A 70 -10.57 -9.06 -9.00
N LYS A 71 -11.07 -9.75 -10.03
CA LYS A 71 -10.55 -11.06 -10.43
C LYS A 71 -9.22 -10.92 -11.19
N GLY A 72 -8.30 -11.85 -10.96
CA GLY A 72 -7.09 -11.99 -11.79
C GLY A 72 -5.89 -11.13 -11.39
N GLN A 73 -5.65 -10.96 -10.09
CA GLN A 73 -4.45 -10.30 -9.54
C GLN A 73 -4.19 -8.88 -10.09
N PRO A 74 -5.15 -7.96 -10.01
CA PRO A 74 -5.03 -6.67 -10.69
C PRO A 74 -3.86 -5.80 -10.20
N TRP A 75 -3.32 -6.05 -9.01
CA TRP A 75 -2.25 -5.24 -8.41
C TRP A 75 -0.89 -5.94 -8.31
N GLY A 76 -0.80 -7.22 -8.72
CA GLY A 76 0.43 -8.01 -8.72
C GLY A 76 0.61 -8.95 -7.52
N GLU A 77 1.66 -9.77 -7.56
CA GLU A 77 1.91 -10.88 -6.63
C GLU A 77 2.14 -10.43 -5.18
N ASP A 78 2.77 -9.27 -4.96
CA ASP A 78 3.01 -8.73 -3.62
C ASP A 78 1.69 -8.43 -2.88
N PHE A 79 0.63 -8.03 -3.62
CA PHE A 79 -0.69 -7.80 -3.05
C PHE A 79 -1.39 -9.10 -2.69
N ASP A 80 -1.23 -10.16 -3.48
CA ASP A 80 -1.76 -11.48 -3.16
C ASP A 80 -1.06 -12.07 -1.92
N LEU A 81 0.26 -11.91 -1.83
CA LEU A 81 1.02 -12.29 -0.65
C LEU A 81 0.54 -11.50 0.58
N MET A 82 0.42 -10.17 0.45
CA MET A 82 -0.08 -9.29 1.51
C MET A 82 -1.47 -9.72 1.97
N ARG A 83 -2.38 -10.01 1.03
CA ARG A 83 -3.73 -10.47 1.32
C ARG A 83 -3.71 -11.78 2.12
N ARG A 84 -2.98 -12.79 1.63
CA ARG A 84 -2.90 -14.12 2.26
C ARG A 84 -2.36 -14.02 3.69
N GLU A 85 -1.31 -13.24 3.89
CA GLU A 85 -0.69 -13.08 5.21
C GLU A 85 -1.58 -12.29 6.17
N LEU A 86 -2.32 -11.30 5.69
CA LEU A 86 -3.29 -10.57 6.51
C LEU A 86 -4.46 -11.48 6.94
N GLU A 87 -5.01 -12.27 6.02
CA GLU A 87 -6.07 -13.24 6.32
C GLU A 87 -5.58 -14.32 7.30
N TYR A 88 -4.34 -14.80 7.13
CA TYR A 88 -3.74 -15.78 8.04
C TYR A 88 -3.51 -15.22 9.45
N ARG A 89 -3.03 -13.98 9.58
CA ARG A 89 -2.64 -13.38 10.88
C ARG A 89 -3.79 -12.76 11.65
N TYR A 90 -4.82 -12.26 10.95
CA TYR A 90 -5.88 -11.44 11.55
C TYR A 90 -7.29 -12.03 11.36
N ASP A 91 -7.42 -13.26 10.87
CA ASP A 91 -8.69 -13.99 10.72
C ASP A 91 -9.78 -13.11 10.07
N ALA A 92 -10.91 -12.88 10.76
CA ALA A 92 -12.03 -12.07 10.27
C ALA A 92 -11.67 -10.60 9.93
N ASP A 93 -10.60 -10.05 10.51
CA ASP A 93 -10.15 -8.68 10.23
C ASP A 93 -9.12 -8.60 9.10
N GLY A 94 -8.55 -9.72 8.65
CA GLY A 94 -7.54 -9.74 7.59
C GLY A 94 -8.05 -9.12 6.29
N THR A 95 -9.26 -9.48 5.86
CA THR A 95 -9.90 -8.89 4.68
C THR A 95 -10.13 -7.38 4.84
N ARG A 96 -10.53 -6.91 6.03
CA ARG A 96 -10.73 -5.48 6.29
C ARG A 96 -9.42 -4.70 6.20
N LYS A 97 -8.34 -5.24 6.77
CA LYS A 97 -6.99 -4.65 6.67
C LYS A 97 -6.49 -4.61 5.23
N TYR A 98 -6.75 -5.66 4.45
CA TYR A 98 -6.41 -5.65 3.03
C TYR A 98 -7.21 -4.61 2.26
N ILE A 99 -8.51 -4.46 2.54
CA ILE A 99 -9.34 -3.38 1.97
C ILE A 99 -8.78 -2.00 2.36
N ASN A 100 -8.30 -1.81 3.60
CA ASN A 100 -7.67 -0.54 4.01
C ASN A 100 -6.44 -0.21 3.15
N ILE A 101 -5.62 -1.21 2.81
CA ILE A 101 -4.48 -1.05 1.91
C ILE A 101 -4.95 -0.68 0.50
N LEU A 102 -5.95 -1.38 -0.04
CA LEU A 102 -6.48 -1.06 -1.36
C LEU A 102 -7.08 0.35 -1.41
N LEU A 103 -7.67 0.84 -0.32
CA LEU A 103 -8.17 2.20 -0.25
C LEU A 103 -7.06 3.27 -0.31
N LEU A 104 -5.78 2.91 -0.11
CA LEU A 104 -4.66 3.84 -0.26
C LEU A 104 -4.49 4.31 -1.71
N PHE A 105 -4.87 3.51 -2.71
CA PHE A 105 -4.91 3.92 -4.13
C PHE A 105 -5.83 5.14 -4.38
N THR A 106 -6.75 5.44 -3.46
CA THR A 106 -7.62 6.62 -3.58
C THR A 106 -6.99 7.90 -3.05
N LYS A 107 -5.87 7.79 -2.33
CA LYS A 107 -5.18 8.88 -1.63
C LYS A 107 -3.76 9.12 -2.13
N TYR A 108 -3.09 8.08 -2.61
CA TYR A 108 -1.69 8.09 -3.02
C TYR A 108 -1.54 7.63 -4.48
N PRO A 109 -0.50 8.05 -5.19
CA PRO A 109 -0.16 7.55 -6.52
C PRO A 109 -0.01 6.02 -6.52
N GLU A 110 -0.44 5.38 -7.62
CA GLU A 110 -0.39 3.91 -7.76
C GLU A 110 1.01 3.34 -7.55
N GLN A 111 2.02 4.04 -8.09
CA GLN A 111 3.42 3.62 -8.00
C GLN A 111 3.90 3.58 -6.54
N ASP A 112 3.57 4.60 -5.75
CA ASP A 112 3.98 4.70 -4.35
C ASP A 112 3.33 3.60 -3.51
N VAL A 113 2.04 3.32 -3.74
CA VAL A 113 1.32 2.25 -3.04
C VAL A 113 1.92 0.88 -3.38
N LYS A 114 2.22 0.63 -4.66
CA LYS A 114 2.87 -0.62 -5.09
C LYS A 114 4.25 -0.79 -4.47
N GLN A 115 5.07 0.27 -4.47
CA GLN A 115 6.39 0.25 -3.83
C GLN A 115 6.29 0.03 -2.32
N ALA A 116 5.35 0.69 -1.64
CA ALA A 116 5.14 0.54 -0.21
C ALA A 116 4.73 -0.90 0.16
N VAL A 117 3.81 -1.50 -0.60
CA VAL A 117 3.40 -2.89 -0.39
C VAL A 117 4.56 -3.85 -0.66
N SER A 118 5.33 -3.65 -1.73
CA SER A 118 6.50 -4.47 -2.04
C SER A 118 7.59 -4.38 -0.95
N LEU A 119 7.82 -3.18 -0.42
CA LEU A 119 8.75 -2.98 0.69
C LEU A 119 8.26 -3.65 1.98
N CYS A 120 6.98 -3.55 2.29
CA CYS A 120 6.38 -4.24 3.43
C CYS A 120 6.45 -5.76 3.28
N ALA A 121 6.18 -6.27 2.07
CA ALA A 121 6.25 -7.69 1.76
C ALA A 121 7.67 -8.25 1.92
N SER A 122 8.69 -7.56 1.36
CA SER A 122 10.09 -7.98 1.51
C SER A 122 10.59 -7.94 2.96
N ARG A 123 10.07 -7.03 3.78
CA ARG A 123 10.37 -6.93 5.22
C ARG A 123 9.49 -7.81 6.12
N ARG A 124 8.55 -8.59 5.54
CA ARG A 124 7.53 -9.38 6.26
C ARG A 124 6.68 -8.56 7.25
N ALA A 125 6.52 -7.27 6.96
CA ALA A 125 5.73 -6.33 7.75
C ALA A 125 4.28 -6.30 7.24
N PHE A 126 3.50 -7.32 7.62
CA PHE A 126 2.10 -7.45 7.18
C PHE A 126 1.14 -6.75 8.15
N SER A 127 0.94 -5.45 7.90
CA SER A 127 -0.14 -4.65 8.48
C SER A 127 -0.49 -3.49 7.56
N ASP A 128 -1.74 -3.04 7.60
CA ASP A 128 -2.21 -1.85 6.89
C ASP A 128 -1.52 -0.57 7.39
N GLU A 129 -1.24 -0.50 8.69
CA GLU A 129 -0.50 0.60 9.31
C GLU A 129 0.96 0.65 8.85
N ALA A 130 1.62 -0.50 8.63
CA ALA A 130 3.00 -0.52 8.12
C ALA A 130 3.08 0.07 6.71
N VAL A 131 2.15 -0.31 5.82
CA VAL A 131 2.08 0.27 4.47
C VAL A 131 1.83 1.76 4.53
N LEU A 132 0.88 2.20 5.37
CA LEU A 132 0.61 3.61 5.58
C LEU A 132 1.82 4.36 6.16
N GLY A 133 2.59 3.72 7.05
CA GLY A 133 3.83 4.26 7.58
C GLY A 133 4.89 4.48 6.50
N VAL A 134 5.06 3.52 5.59
CA VAL A 134 5.97 3.66 4.45
C VAL A 134 5.52 4.79 3.52
N LEU A 135 4.22 4.93 3.25
CA LEU A 135 3.70 6.02 2.41
C LEU A 135 3.79 7.40 3.06
N ARG A 136 3.73 7.49 4.39
CA ARG A 136 3.83 8.75 5.13
C ARG A 136 5.27 9.19 5.33
N ASN A 137 6.18 8.24 5.46
CA ASN A 137 7.58 8.53 5.69
C ASN A 137 8.23 8.83 4.34
N GLU A 138 8.60 10.08 4.12
CA GLU A 138 9.52 10.45 3.06
C GLU A 138 10.80 9.60 3.21
N PRO A 139 11.41 9.08 2.13
CA PRO A 139 12.61 8.27 2.24
C PRO A 139 13.63 9.05 3.08
N LEU A 140 13.90 8.53 4.28
CA LEU A 140 14.98 9.04 5.10
C LEU A 140 16.21 9.02 4.20
N PRO A 141 16.92 10.16 4.04
CA PRO A 141 18.17 10.15 3.31
C PRO A 141 19.01 8.99 3.86
N PRO A 142 19.66 8.20 2.98
CA PRO A 142 20.46 7.07 3.43
C PRO A 142 21.33 7.60 4.56
N SER A 143 21.17 7.04 5.76
CA SER A 143 21.87 7.56 6.92
C SER A 143 23.34 7.54 6.56
N THR A 144 23.91 8.73 6.33
CA THR A 144 25.35 8.88 6.26
C THR A 144 25.85 8.23 7.52
N ARG A 145 26.72 7.21 7.39
CA ARG A 145 27.44 6.61 8.52
C ARG A 145 27.81 7.77 9.44
N LEU A 146 27.33 7.73 10.68
CA LEU A 146 27.55 8.81 11.64
C LEU A 146 29.06 9.10 11.64
N ASP A 147 29.45 10.25 11.10
CA ASP A 147 30.86 10.60 10.99
C ASP A 147 31.33 11.03 12.38
N LEU A 148 32.05 10.13 13.01
CA LEU A 148 32.61 10.33 14.35
C LEU A 148 34.08 10.75 14.26
N SER A 149 34.60 11.12 13.09
CA SER A 149 36.00 11.52 12.90
C SER A 149 36.41 12.67 13.82
N ASP A 150 35.49 13.60 14.09
CA ASP A 150 35.71 14.75 14.97
C ASP A 150 35.45 14.44 16.47
N ARG A 151 34.94 13.25 16.81
CA ARG A 151 34.61 12.83 18.18
C ARG A 151 35.12 11.41 18.47
N PRO A 152 36.44 11.22 18.61
CA PRO A 152 37.05 9.92 18.85
C PRO A 152 36.55 9.25 20.14
N GLU A 153 36.12 10.02 21.14
CA GLU A 153 35.53 9.51 22.38
C GLU A 153 34.19 8.78 22.20
N LEU A 154 33.49 9.03 21.08
CA LEU A 154 32.24 8.35 20.73
C LEU A 154 32.45 7.17 19.77
N GLN A 155 33.66 6.99 19.24
CA GLN A 155 34.03 5.82 18.44
C GLN A 155 34.18 4.61 19.37
N ASN A 156 33.06 3.98 19.73
CA ASN A 156 33.06 2.73 20.47
C ASN A 156 33.59 1.60 19.57
N ILE A 157 34.92 1.46 19.50
CA ILE A 157 35.58 0.29 18.94
C ILE A 157 35.38 -0.84 19.96
N SER A 158 34.36 -1.65 19.72
CA SER A 158 34.02 -2.81 20.55
C SER A 158 34.24 -4.07 19.71
N ASP A 159 34.95 -5.06 20.27
CA ASP A 159 35.10 -6.40 19.66
C ASP A 159 33.82 -7.24 19.74
N GLY A 160 32.68 -6.62 20.07
CA GLY A 160 31.40 -7.28 20.27
C GLY A 160 31.29 -8.02 21.61
N ILE A 161 32.37 -8.10 22.38
CA ILE A 161 32.43 -8.76 23.68
C ILE A 161 32.60 -7.68 24.75
N ARG A 162 31.55 -7.43 25.53
CA ARG A 162 31.63 -6.61 26.74
C ARG A 162 32.12 -7.50 27.88
N PRO A 163 33.25 -7.21 28.54
CA PRO A 163 33.66 -7.98 29.71
C PRO A 163 32.59 -7.86 30.80
N VAL A 164 32.13 -9.00 31.32
CA VAL A 164 31.06 -9.09 32.33
C VAL A 164 31.41 -8.28 33.60
N SER A 165 32.69 -8.17 33.93
CA SER A 165 33.20 -7.39 35.06
C SER A 165 32.87 -5.89 35.04
N LEU A 166 32.47 -5.33 33.90
CA LEU A 166 31.95 -3.96 33.83
C LEU A 166 30.61 -3.80 34.56
N TYR A 167 29.80 -4.86 34.63
CA TYR A 167 28.53 -4.84 35.35
C TYR A 167 28.72 -5.00 36.86
N ASP A 168 29.75 -5.75 37.29
CA ASP A 168 30.07 -5.92 38.71
C ASP A 168 30.37 -4.57 39.38
N GLN A 169 31.00 -3.63 38.65
CA GLN A 169 31.28 -2.26 39.12
C GLN A 169 30.03 -1.38 39.30
N LEU A 170 28.91 -1.73 38.64
CA LEU A 170 27.65 -1.01 38.85
C LEU A 170 26.98 -1.43 40.16
N HIS A 171 27.26 -2.64 40.65
CA HIS A 171 26.79 -3.14 41.95
C HIS A 171 27.50 -2.43 43.12
N GLU A 172 28.81 -2.15 42.99
CA GLU A 172 29.58 -1.46 44.03
C GLU A 172 29.21 0.02 44.19
N ARG A 173 28.55 0.63 43.19
CA ARG A 173 28.14 2.04 43.20
C ARG A 173 26.84 2.32 43.96
N GLU A 174 26.03 1.30 44.24
CA GLU A 174 24.82 1.43 45.07
C GLU A 174 25.10 1.30 46.58
N GLU A 175 26.27 0.80 47.01
CA GLU A 175 26.58 0.61 48.44
C GLU A 175 27.17 1.85 49.14
N VAL A 176 27.49 2.94 48.42
CA VAL A 176 28.00 4.18 49.03
C VAL A 176 26.91 5.27 49.03
N ALA A 177 25.78 4.96 49.65
CA ALA A 177 24.78 5.93 50.09
C ALA A 177 24.01 5.37 51.30
N ALA A 178 24.71 5.20 52.43
CA ALA A 178 24.12 5.02 53.75
C ALA A 178 24.80 5.96 54.74
#